data_AF-A0A9F3QTY6-F1
#
_entry.id   AF-A0A9F3QTY6-F1
#
_cell.length_a   1.000
_cell.length_b   1.000
_cell.length_c   1.000
_cell.angle_alpha   90.00
_cell.angle_beta   90.00
_cell.angle_gamma   90.00
#
_symmetry.space_group_name_H-M   'P 1'
#
loop_
_entity.id
_entity.type
_entity.pdbx_description
1 polymer ?
#
loop_
_entity_poly.entity_id
_entity_poly.type
_entity_poly.pdbx_seq_one_letter_code
_entity_poly.pdbx_strand_id
1 'polypeptide(L)'
;MVFCNHVILLWAGIICRLIQSIDAHSGYDIPLNPLNLLPFYAGARFHDFHHMNLNGNYSSIFTWWDKLFGTDSQYKSHTEKRKKQERTVEKKME
;
A
#
# COMPACT_ATOMS: atom_id res chain seq x y z
N MET A 1 24.03 -30.14 -6.23
CA MET A 1 23.84 -28.73 -6.63
C MET A 1 22.36 -28.30 -6.47
N VAL A 2 21.76 -28.59 -5.30
CA VAL A 2 20.34 -28.28 -4.99
C VAL A 2 20.23 -27.19 -3.90
N PHE A 3 21.29 -26.99 -3.10
CA PHE A 3 21.34 -25.98 -2.04
C PHE A 3 21.65 -24.55 -2.52
N CYS A 4 22.27 -24.36 -3.69
CA CYS A 4 22.61 -23.03 -4.22
C CYS A 4 21.41 -22.24 -4.78
N ASN A 5 20.33 -22.93 -5.18
CA ASN A 5 19.13 -22.27 -5.70
C ASN A 5 18.33 -21.55 -4.60
N HIS A 6 18.37 -22.07 -3.37
CA HIS A 6 17.71 -21.43 -2.23
C HIS A 6 18.33 -20.08 -1.87
N VAL A 7 19.65 -19.94 -2.01
CA VAL A 7 20.34 -18.67 -1.70
C VAL A 7 20.00 -17.60 -2.73
N ILE A 8 19.97 -17.95 -4.02
CA ILE A 8 19.57 -17.00 -5.07
C ILE A 8 18.11 -16.58 -4.89
N LEU A 9 17.20 -17.54 -4.67
CA LEU A 9 15.78 -17.24 -4.42
C LEU A 9 15.58 -16.45 -3.13
N LEU A 10 16.36 -16.72 -2.08
CA LEU A 10 16.36 -15.94 -0.84
C LEU A 10 16.76 -14.49 -1.10
N TRP A 11 17.89 -14.26 -1.78
CA TRP A 11 18.35 -12.91 -2.10
C TRP A 11 17.38 -12.16 -3.01
N ALA A 12 16.82 -12.84 -4.02
CA ALA A 12 15.77 -12.26 -4.85
C ALA A 12 14.55 -11.87 -4.01
N GLY A 13 14.09 -12.75 -3.10
CA GLY A 13 13.00 -12.46 -2.17
C GLY A 13 13.29 -11.29 -1.24
N ILE A 14 14.50 -11.19 -0.70
CA ILE A 14 14.95 -10.07 0.15
C ILE A 14 14.93 -8.77 -0.64
N ILE A 15 15.50 -8.75 -1.85
CA ILE A 15 15.51 -7.56 -2.72
C ILE A 15 14.08 -7.09 -3.01
N CYS A 16 13.20 -8.02 -3.40
CA CYS A 16 11.78 -7.70 -3.63
C CYS A 16 11.12 -7.11 -2.37
N ARG A 17 11.39 -7.67 -1.19
CA ARG A 17 10.83 -7.17 0.08
C ARG A 17 11.38 -5.81 0.48
N LEU A 18 12.66 -5.56 0.24
CA LEU A 18 13.27 -4.26 0.49
C LEU A 18 12.68 -3.18 -0.42
N ILE A 19 12.53 -3.46 -1.71
CA ILE A 19 11.91 -2.53 -2.67
C ILE A 19 10.49 -2.16 -2.22
N GLN A 20 9.68 -3.15 -1.84
CA GLN A 20 8.32 -2.93 -1.34
C GLN A 20 8.31 -2.11 -0.04
N SER A 21 9.22 -2.40 0.89
CA SER A 21 9.31 -1.67 2.15
C SER A 21 9.69 -0.22 1.93
N ILE A 22 10.66 0.04 1.04
CA ILE A 22 11.08 1.40 0.70
C ILE A 22 9.91 2.15 0.08
N ASP A 23 9.25 1.57 -0.92
CA ASP A 23 8.14 2.21 -1.60
C ASP A 23 7.00 2.57 -0.64
N ALA A 24 6.55 1.62 0.19
CA ALA A 24 5.47 1.82 1.14
C ALA A 24 5.77 2.82 2.27
N HIS A 25 7.05 3.12 2.56
CA HIS A 25 7.45 4.02 3.65
C HIS A 25 8.15 5.29 3.16
N SER A 26 8.39 5.43 1.86
CA SER A 26 9.04 6.61 1.31
C SER A 26 8.14 7.84 1.33
N GLY A 27 6.82 7.64 1.50
CA GLY A 27 5.80 8.69 1.40
C GLY A 27 5.53 9.17 -0.03
N TYR A 28 6.22 8.62 -1.03
CA TYR A 28 6.00 8.97 -2.43
C TYR A 28 4.88 8.13 -3.05
N ASP A 29 3.82 8.80 -3.50
CA ASP A 29 2.77 8.20 -4.31
C ASP A 29 2.75 8.85 -5.69
N ILE A 30 3.52 8.28 -6.61
CA ILE A 30 3.68 8.80 -7.98
C ILE A 30 2.71 8.11 -8.96
N PRO A 31 2.18 8.84 -9.97
CA PRO A 31 1.18 8.30 -10.90
C PRO A 31 1.60 7.06 -11.70
N LEU A 32 2.91 6.84 -11.90
CA LEU A 32 3.48 5.75 -12.70
C LEU A 32 4.38 4.83 -11.87
N ASN A 33 4.07 4.66 -10.59
CA ASN A 33 4.79 3.70 -9.76
C ASN A 33 4.59 2.27 -10.32
N PRO A 34 5.64 1.56 -10.76
CA PRO A 34 5.51 0.21 -11.30
C PRO A 34 4.94 -0.80 -10.29
N LEU A 35 5.11 -0.57 -8.98
CA LEU A 35 4.55 -1.45 -7.95
C LEU A 35 3.04 -1.32 -7.84
N ASN A 36 2.47 -0.16 -8.19
CA ASN A 36 1.02 0.04 -8.23
C ASN A 36 0.34 -0.76 -9.37
N LEU A 37 1.12 -1.30 -10.32
CA LEU A 37 0.61 -2.23 -11.34
C LEU A 37 0.42 -3.64 -10.80
N LEU A 38 1.05 -3.99 -9.68
CA LEU A 38 0.88 -5.29 -9.06
C LEU A 38 -0.52 -5.34 -8.43
N PRO A 39 -1.31 -6.38 -8.74
CA PRO A 39 -2.63 -6.51 -8.18
C PRO A 39 -2.52 -6.64 -6.66
N PHE A 40 -3.40 -5.93 -5.93
CA PHE A 40 -3.50 -5.97 -4.47
C PHE A 40 -2.26 -5.44 -3.74
N TYR A 41 -1.47 -4.59 -4.39
CA TYR A 41 -0.46 -3.76 -3.75
C TYR A 41 -1.12 -2.58 -3.05
N ALA A 42 -0.68 -2.26 -1.83
CA ALA A 42 -1.31 -1.24 -1.00
C ALA A 42 -0.75 0.18 -1.26
N GLY A 43 0.52 0.27 -1.65
CA GLY A 43 1.24 1.53 -1.84
C GLY A 43 1.46 2.30 -0.54
N ALA A 44 2.13 3.46 -0.65
CA ALA A 44 2.49 4.30 0.49
C ALA A 44 1.27 4.78 1.29
N ARG A 45 0.23 5.31 0.63
CA ARG A 45 -0.95 5.88 1.32
C ARG A 45 -1.68 4.90 2.22
N PHE A 46 -1.77 3.63 1.83
CA PHE A 46 -2.43 2.60 2.65
C PHE A 46 -1.61 2.30 3.90
N HIS A 47 -0.28 2.29 3.77
CA HIS A 47 0.63 2.02 4.87
C HIS A 47 0.80 3.23 5.80
N ASP A 48 0.82 4.45 5.26
CA ASP A 48 0.80 5.68 6.05
C ASP A 48 -0.47 5.76 6.92
N PHE A 49 -1.62 5.36 6.37
CA PHE A 49 -2.84 5.27 7.15
C PHE A 49 -2.75 4.22 8.26
N HIS A 50 -2.09 3.09 8.02
CA HIS A 50 -1.79 2.11 9.07
C HIS A 50 -0.98 2.76 10.20
N HIS A 51 0.08 3.52 9.91
CA HIS A 51 0.86 4.22 10.95
C HIS A 51 0.06 5.30 11.69
N MET A 52 -0.90 5.94 11.02
CA MET A 52 -1.78 6.94 11.64
C MET A 52 -2.85 6.30 12.54
N ASN A 53 -3.46 5.19 12.12
CA ASN A 53 -4.60 4.57 12.79
C ASN A 53 -4.22 3.40 13.72
N LEU A 54 -3.10 2.74 13.42
CA LEU A 54 -2.50 1.56 14.05
C LEU A 54 -3.39 0.30 14.12
N ASN A 55 -4.69 0.42 13.83
CA ASN A 55 -5.66 -0.65 13.90
C ASN A 55 -6.32 -0.89 12.53
N GLY A 56 -5.81 -1.89 11.81
CA GLY A 56 -6.23 -2.23 10.44
C GLY A 56 -5.13 -1.97 9.42
N ASN A 57 -5.43 -2.20 8.14
CA ASN A 57 -4.49 -2.00 7.03
C ASN A 57 -3.16 -2.75 7.23
N TYR A 58 -3.23 -4.03 7.60
CA TYR A 58 -2.07 -4.80 8.02
C TYR A 58 -1.19 -5.30 6.86
N SER A 59 -1.78 -5.51 5.69
CA SER A 59 -1.08 -6.03 4.52
C SER A 59 -0.48 -4.92 3.67
N SER A 60 0.80 -5.05 3.32
CA SER A 60 1.47 -4.18 2.34
C SER A 60 1.32 -4.67 0.89
N ILE A 61 1.24 -5.98 0.70
CA ILE A 61 1.03 -6.68 -0.56
C ILE A 61 0.10 -7.86 -0.23
N PHE A 62 -0.95 -8.11 -1.01
CA PHE A 62 -2.09 -8.99 -0.63
C PHE A 62 -3.14 -8.30 0.25
N THR A 63 -3.48 -7.05 -0.09
CA THR A 63 -4.55 -6.28 0.56
C THR A 63 -5.93 -6.94 0.50
N TRP A 64 -6.10 -8.00 -0.31
CA TRP A 64 -7.31 -8.82 -0.25
C TRP A 64 -7.56 -9.41 1.13
N TRP A 65 -6.50 -9.63 1.95
CA TRP A 65 -6.66 -10.15 3.30
C TRP A 65 -7.35 -9.11 4.18
N ASP A 66 -6.94 -7.85 4.06
CA ASP A 66 -7.63 -6.77 4.76
C ASP A 66 -9.05 -6.59 4.28
N LYS A 67 -9.30 -6.80 2.98
CA LYS A 67 -10.66 -6.79 2.44
C LYS A 67 -11.50 -7.95 2.96
N LEU A 68 -10.93 -9.14 3.06
CA LEU A 68 -11.62 -10.35 3.52
C LEU A 68 -11.98 -10.25 5.01
N PHE A 69 -11.07 -9.74 5.83
CA PHE A 69 -11.28 -9.59 7.28
C PHE A 69 -11.86 -8.23 7.68
N GLY A 70 -12.10 -7.32 6.72
CA GLY A 70 -12.69 -6.01 6.96
C GLY A 70 -11.76 -5.00 7.64
N THR A 71 -10.47 -5.29 7.73
CA THR A 71 -9.45 -4.44 8.37
C THR A 71 -9.02 -3.25 7.50
N ASP A 72 -9.53 -3.12 6.27
CA ASP A 72 -9.38 -1.93 5.40
C ASP A 72 -10.55 -0.93 5.47
N SER A 73 -11.57 -1.21 6.28
CA SER A 73 -12.82 -0.43 6.34
C SER A 73 -12.60 1.03 6.74
N GLN A 74 -11.74 1.26 7.73
CA GLN A 74 -11.42 2.60 8.22
C GLN A 74 -10.70 3.43 7.16
N TYR A 75 -9.76 2.83 6.42
CA TYR A 75 -9.08 3.46 5.30
C TYR A 75 -10.03 3.88 4.19
N LYS A 76 -10.96 3.00 3.78
CA LYS A 76 -11.98 3.33 2.79
C LYS A 76 -12.80 4.54 3.22
N SER A 77 -13.23 4.56 4.48
CA SER A 77 -14.00 5.69 5.03
C SER A 77 -13.20 7.00 5.03
N HIS A 78 -11.90 6.93 5.35
CA HIS A 78 -11.00 8.08 5.35
C HIS A 78 -10.80 8.64 3.95
N THR A 79 -10.52 7.78 2.97
CA THR A 79 -10.30 8.17 1.57
C THR A 79 -11.55 8.77 0.96
N GLU A 80 -12.75 8.23 1.24
CA GLU A 80 -14.00 8.80 0.73
C GLU A 80 -14.33 10.17 1.33
N LYS A 81 -14.04 10.38 2.62
CA LYS A 81 -14.15 11.70 3.26
C LYS A 81 -13.23 12.72 2.61
N ARG A 82 -11.96 12.37 2.36
CA ARG A 82 -10.99 13.25 1.70
C ARG A 82 -11.42 13.65 0.30
N LYS A 83 -11.80 12.69 -0.54
CA LYS A 83 -12.32 12.96 -1.90
C LYS A 83 -13.55 13.88 -1.87
N LYS A 84 -14.45 13.73 -0.88
CA LYS A 84 -15.63 14.59 -0.75
C LYS A 84 -15.23 16.03 -0.37
N GLN A 85 -14.23 16.20 0.50
CA GLN A 85 -13.70 17.52 0.86
C GLN A 85 -13.04 18.20 -0.34
N GLU A 86 -12.18 17.49 -1.07
CA GLU A 86 -11.51 17.98 -2.29
C GLU A 86 -12.53 18.49 -3.33
N ARG A 87 -13.55 17.67 -3.65
CA ARG A 87 -14.64 18.07 -4.56
C ARG A 87 -15.46 19.27 -4.07
N THR A 88 -15.59 19.44 -2.75
CA THR A 88 -16.33 20.59 -2.18
C THR A 88 -15.52 21.87 -2.28
N VAL A 89 -14.20 21.78 -2.11
CA VAL A 89 -13.28 22.92 -2.27
C VAL A 89 -13.26 23.35 -3.74
N GLU A 90 -13.13 22.40 -4.67
CA GLU A 90 -13.13 22.66 -6.12
C GLU A 90 -14.39 23.42 -6.55
N LYS A 91 -15.58 22.95 -6.17
CA LYS A 91 -16.86 23.63 -6.45
C LYS A 91 -17.04 25.01 -5.81
N LYS A 92 -16.26 25.36 -4.78
CA LYS A 92 -16.27 26.69 -4.17
C LYS A 92 -15.31 27.65 -4.87
N MET A 93 -14.33 27.12 -5.60
CA MET A 93 -13.34 27.89 -6.35
C MET A 93 -13.81 28.20 -7.78
N GLU A 94 -14.76 27.39 -8.29
CA GLU A 94 -15.59 27.69 -9.47
C GLU A 94 -16.64 28.77 -9.18
#